data_AF-A0A453RXH2-F1
#
_entry.id   AF-A0A453RXH2-F1
#
_cell.length_a   1.000
_cell.length_b   1.000
_cell.length_c   1.000
_cell.angle_alpha   90.00
_cell.angle_beta   90.00
_cell.angle_gamma   90.00
#
_symmetry.space_group_name_H-M   'P 1'
#
loop_
_entity.id
_entity.type
_entity.pdbx_description
1 polymer ?
#
loop_
_entity_poly.entity_id
_entity_poly.type
_entity_poly.pdbx_seq_one_letter_code
_entity_poly.pdbx_strand_id
1 'polypeptide(L)'
;MVKEKLPPTDSRLRPDQRHLENGEYEKANAEKLRLERRQRMSTKLQDNGWKPRWFEQDAEDGTYHYKGGYWEARDQGRWDGCLNIFGEFSET
;
A
#
# COMPACT_ATOMS: atom_id res chain seq x y z
N MET A 1 -7.85 -10.35 15.38
CA MET A 1 -6.76 -9.64 16.07
C MET A 1 -5.55 -9.29 15.21
N VAL A 2 -5.19 -10.01 14.13
CA VAL A 2 -4.03 -9.60 13.27
C VAL A 2 -4.33 -8.38 12.38
N LYS A 3 -5.53 -8.29 11.80
CA LYS A 3 -5.92 -7.19 10.89
C LYS A 3 -5.92 -5.80 11.52
N GLU A 4 -6.15 -5.71 12.83
CA GLU A 4 -6.23 -4.44 13.58
C GLU A 4 -4.87 -3.75 13.70
N LYS A 5 -3.77 -4.50 13.51
CA LYS A 5 -2.39 -3.98 13.58
C LYS A 5 -1.69 -3.99 12.22
N LEU A 6 -2.42 -3.90 11.12
CA LEU A 6 -1.83 -3.80 9.78
C LEU A 6 -1.96 -2.38 9.24
N PRO A 7 -0.94 -1.85 8.55
CA PRO A 7 -1.10 -0.61 7.83
C PRO A 7 -2.14 -0.78 6.72
N PRO A 8 -2.81 0.30 6.28
CA PRO A 8 -3.77 0.25 5.18
C PRO A 8 -3.13 -0.10 3.82
N THR A 9 -1.79 -0.21 3.77
CA THR A 9 -1.00 -0.62 2.60
C THR A 9 -0.60 -2.10 2.62
N ASP A 10 -0.98 -2.88 3.64
CA ASP A 10 -0.59 -4.29 3.77
C ASP A 10 -1.28 -5.19 2.73
N SER A 11 -0.53 -6.08 2.08
CA SER A 11 -1.05 -6.94 1.00
C SER A 11 -2.22 -7.83 1.44
N ARG A 12 -2.36 -8.17 2.73
CA ARG A 12 -3.51 -8.97 3.21
C ARG A 12 -4.84 -8.23 3.11
N LEU A 13 -4.79 -6.90 2.95
CA LEU A 13 -5.94 -6.02 2.77
C LEU A 13 -6.28 -5.78 1.29
N ARG A 14 -5.51 -6.38 0.36
CA ARG A 14 -5.69 -6.19 -1.08
C ARG A 14 -6.96 -6.90 -1.57
N PRO A 15 -7.98 -6.17 -2.10
CA PRO A 15 -9.31 -6.73 -2.37
C PRO A 15 -9.34 -7.71 -3.54
N ASP A 16 -8.58 -7.48 -4.60
CA ASP A 16 -8.45 -8.41 -5.74
C ASP A 16 -7.92 -9.77 -5.30
N GLN A 17 -6.87 -9.80 -4.47
CA GLN A 17 -6.31 -11.02 -3.89
C GLN A 17 -7.33 -11.72 -2.98
N ARG A 18 -8.07 -10.97 -2.16
CA ARG A 18 -9.10 -11.54 -1.27
C ARG A 18 -10.23 -12.21 -2.06
N HIS A 19 -10.73 -11.55 -3.12
CA HIS A 19 -11.76 -12.14 -3.97
C HIS A 19 -11.26 -13.39 -4.68
N LEU A 20 -9.99 -13.39 -5.12
CA LEU A 20 -9.37 -14.58 -5.71
C LEU A 20 -9.28 -15.74 -4.70
N GLU A 21 -8.83 -15.48 -3.47
CA GLU A 21 -8.78 -16.45 -2.36
C GLU A 21 -10.17 -17.04 -2.05
N ASN A 22 -11.24 -16.26 -2.26
CA ASN A 22 -12.63 -16.68 -2.05
C ASN A 22 -13.28 -17.35 -3.29
N GLY A 23 -12.56 -17.47 -4.42
CA GLY A 23 -13.08 -18.01 -5.68
C GLY A 23 -14.02 -17.06 -6.45
N GLU A 24 -14.07 -15.78 -6.08
CA GLU A 24 -14.91 -14.75 -6.71
C GLU A 24 -14.17 -14.09 -7.90
N TYR A 25 -13.89 -14.86 -8.95
CA TYR A 25 -13.01 -14.45 -10.06
C TYR A 25 -13.42 -13.17 -10.78
N GLU A 26 -14.71 -12.96 -11.02
CA GLU A 26 -15.21 -11.73 -11.68
C GLU A 26 -14.91 -10.48 -10.84
N LYS A 27 -15.17 -10.55 -9.52
CA LYS A 27 -14.87 -9.46 -8.59
C LYS A 27 -13.36 -9.22 -8.48
N ALA A 28 -12.56 -10.28 -8.45
CA ALA A 28 -11.11 -10.17 -8.41
C ALA A 28 -10.56 -9.42 -9.63
N ASN A 29 -11.05 -9.75 -10.83
CA ASN A 29 -10.65 -9.08 -12.06
C ASN A 29 -11.06 -7.60 -12.10
N ALA A 30 -12.28 -7.28 -11.65
CA ALA A 30 -12.75 -5.89 -11.56
C ALA A 30 -11.89 -5.06 -10.60
N GLU A 31 -11.60 -5.59 -9.41
CA GLU A 31 -10.76 -4.94 -8.41
C GLU A 31 -9.31 -4.77 -8.88
N LYS A 32 -8.76 -5.78 -9.57
CA LYS A 32 -7.41 -5.68 -10.16
C LYS A 32 -7.33 -4.51 -11.13
N LEU A 33 -8.29 -4.40 -12.06
CA LEU A 33 -8.32 -3.31 -13.02
C LEU A 33 -8.45 -1.93 -12.33
N ARG A 34 -9.26 -1.84 -11.28
CA ARG A 34 -9.43 -0.61 -10.49
C ARG A 34 -8.12 -0.20 -9.81
N LEU A 35 -7.44 -1.14 -9.14
CA LEU A 35 -6.16 -0.89 -8.46
C LEU A 35 -5.06 -0.49 -9.44
N GLU A 36 -4.95 -1.16 -10.60
CA GLU A 36 -3.97 -0.81 -11.62
C GLU A 36 -4.21 0.59 -12.21
N ARG A 37 -5.47 0.96 -12.49
CA ARG A 37 -5.82 2.32 -12.94
C ARG A 37 -5.43 3.37 -11.91
N ARG A 38 -5.75 3.12 -10.63
CA ARG A 38 -5.39 4.00 -9.52
C ARG A 38 -3.88 4.17 -9.40
N GLN A 39 -3.13 3.06 -9.45
CA GLN A 39 -1.68 3.10 -9.38
C GLN A 39 -1.10 3.92 -10.54
N ARG A 40 -1.58 3.72 -11.77
CA ARG A 40 -1.13 4.51 -12.95
C ARG A 40 -1.37 6.01 -12.76
N MET A 41 -2.50 6.42 -12.20
CA MET A 41 -2.78 7.83 -11.90
C MET A 41 -1.88 8.37 -10.78
N SER A 42 -1.66 7.58 -9.73
CA SER A 42 -0.77 7.96 -8.63
C SER A 42 0.69 8.09 -9.08
N THR A 43 1.17 7.22 -9.97
CA THR A 43 2.53 7.29 -10.52
C THR A 43 2.73 8.56 -11.34
N LYS A 44 1.75 8.94 -12.19
CA LYS A 44 1.80 10.21 -12.94
C LYS A 44 1.89 11.44 -12.03
N LEU A 45 1.28 11.38 -10.85
CA LEU A 45 1.34 12.46 -9.85
C LEU A 45 2.63 12.41 -9.00
N GLN A 46 3.32 11.27 -8.98
CA GLN A 46 4.49 10.99 -8.14
C GLN A 46 5.82 11.03 -8.90
N ASP A 47 5.81 11.40 -10.18
CA ASP A 47 7.02 11.59 -11.02
C ASP A 47 8.05 12.58 -10.45
N ASN A 48 7.71 13.30 -9.37
CA ASN A 48 8.56 14.25 -8.66
C ASN A 48 9.12 13.72 -7.32
N GLY A 49 9.55 12.46 -7.25
CA GLY A 49 10.38 11.98 -6.13
C GLY A 49 9.65 11.23 -5.02
N TRP A 50 8.80 10.26 -5.38
CA TRP A 50 8.30 9.28 -4.40
C TRP A 50 9.45 8.57 -3.69
N LYS A 51 9.34 8.43 -2.36
CA LYS A 51 10.28 7.68 -1.53
C LYS A 51 9.51 6.69 -0.65
N PRO A 52 10.03 5.46 -0.45
CA PRO A 52 9.38 4.50 0.44
C PRO A 52 9.36 5.01 1.88
N ARG A 53 8.28 4.67 2.59
CA ARG A 53 8.05 5.17 3.96
C ARG A 53 8.99 4.56 5.00
N TRP A 54 9.21 3.26 4.93
CA TRP A 54 9.91 2.49 5.98
C TRP A 54 11.38 2.20 5.67
N PHE A 55 11.81 2.54 4.47
CA PHE A 55 13.15 2.29 3.98
C PHE A 55 13.73 3.57 3.41
N GLU A 56 15.05 3.67 3.41
CA GLU A 56 15.81 4.69 2.70
C GLU A 56 16.75 4.01 1.72
N GLN A 57 16.97 4.66 0.58
CA GLN A 57 17.91 4.19 -0.43
C GLN A 57 19.27 4.81 -0.16
N ASP A 58 20.30 3.98 -0.08
CA ASP A 58 21.69 4.43 -0.04
C ASP A 58 22.06 5.06 -1.39
N ALA A 59 22.77 6.19 -1.35
CA ALA A 59 23.16 6.94 -2.54
C ALA A 59 24.34 6.31 -3.28
N GLU A 60 25.16 5.49 -2.61
CA GLU A 60 26.37 4.91 -3.18
C GLU A 60 26.09 3.64 -3.99
N ASP A 61 25.29 2.72 -3.44
CA ASP A 61 25.05 1.40 -4.04
C ASP A 61 23.57 1.16 -4.43
N GLY A 62 22.65 2.05 -4.03
CA GLY A 62 21.23 1.94 -4.31
C GLY A 62 20.49 0.91 -3.43
N THR A 63 21.14 0.34 -2.41
CA THR A 63 20.55 -0.62 -1.47
C THR A 63 19.52 0.06 -0.57
N TYR A 64 18.44 -0.65 -0.23
CA TYR A 64 17.42 -0.14 0.68
C TYR A 64 17.66 -0.63 2.12
N HIS A 65 17.84 0.31 3.04
CA HIS A 65 18.01 0.04 4.46
C HIS A 65 16.74 0.38 5.22
N TYR A 66 16.40 -0.46 6.21
CA TYR A 66 15.29 -0.18 7.10
C TYR A 66 15.65 0.98 8.02
N LYS A 67 14.87 2.07 7.96
CA LYS A 67 15.16 3.31 8.72
C LYS A 67 14.39 3.42 10.05
N GLY A 68 13.62 2.39 10.42
CA GLY A 68 12.77 2.41 11.61
C GLY A 68 11.34 2.89 11.38
N GLY A 69 10.53 2.90 12.45
CA GLY A 69 9.19 3.49 12.49
C GLY A 69 8.06 2.51 12.20
N TYR A 70 8.29 1.45 11.41
CA TYR A 70 7.23 0.47 11.10
C TYR A 70 6.76 -0.29 12.34
N TRP A 71 7.70 -0.80 13.15
CA TRP A 71 7.36 -1.64 14.29
C TRP A 71 6.76 -0.82 15.44
N GLU A 72 7.21 0.42 15.61
CA GLU A 72 6.68 1.38 16.56
C GLU A 72 5.26 1.81 16.17
N ALA A 73 5.02 2.13 14.89
CA ALA A 73 3.70 2.40 14.34
C ALA A 73 2.76 1.20 14.53
N ARG A 74 3.28 -0.01 14.28
CA ARG A 74 2.53 -1.27 14.47
C ARG A 74 2.15 -1.52 15.91
N ASP A 75 3.05 -1.28 16.85
CA ASP A 75 2.80 -1.51 18.27
C ASP A 75 1.71 -0.56 18.79
N GLN A 76 1.78 0.71 18.38
CA GLN A 76 0.80 1.74 18.70
C GLN A 76 -0.51 1.63 17.90
N GLY A 77 -0.54 0.84 16.82
CA GLY A 77 -1.67 0.78 15.89
C GLY A 77 -1.92 2.09 15.14
N ARG A 78 -0.91 2.97 15.03
CA ARG A 78 -1.01 4.28 14.41
C ARG A 78 -0.29 4.28 13.08
N TRP A 79 -1.02 4.53 12.01
CA TRP A 79 -0.51 4.51 10.64
C TRP A 79 -0.51 5.91 10.02
N ASP A 80 -0.10 6.91 10.81
CA ASP A 80 -0.09 8.30 10.38
C ASP A 80 0.77 8.49 9.12
N GLY A 81 0.17 9.07 8.08
CA GLY A 81 0.80 9.24 6.78
C GLY A 81 0.85 7.99 5.89
N CYS A 82 0.33 6.83 6.32
CA CYS A 82 0.05 5.71 5.43
C CYS A 82 -1.28 5.94 4.71
N LEU A 83 -1.21 6.29 3.43
CA LEU A 83 -2.39 6.46 2.61
C LEU A 83 -3.07 5.11 2.36
N ASN A 84 -4.40 5.08 2.36
CA ASN A 84 -5.16 3.91 1.95
C ASN A 84 -5.07 3.75 0.42
N ILE A 85 -4.13 2.94 -0.05
CA ILE A 85 -3.88 2.69 -1.48
C ILE A 85 -4.89 1.72 -2.12
N PHE A 86 -5.74 1.05 -1.31
CA PHE A 86 -6.77 0.13 -1.80
C PHE A 86 -8.18 0.75 -1.83
N GLY A 87 -8.43 1.84 -1.10
CA GLY A 87 -9.73 2.53 -1.11
C GLY A 87 -10.13 3.14 -2.46
N GLU A 88 -11.30 3.78 -2.50
CA GLU A 88 -11.72 4.61 -3.63
C GLU A 88 -11.04 5.99 -3.56
N PHE A 89 -10.96 6.70 -4.69
CA PHE A 89 -10.60 8.10 -4.66
C PHE A 89 -11.77 8.86 -4.04
N SER A 90 -11.60 9.38 -2.82
CA SER A 90 -12.50 10.42 -2.34
C SER A 90 -12.17 11.69 -3.10
N GLU A 91 -12.91 11.99 -4.17
CA GLU A 91 -13.01 13.37 -4.64
C GLU A 91 -13.53 14.19 -3.46
N THR A 92 -12.64 15.01 -2.89
CA THR A 92 -13.00 16.06 -1.93
C THR A 92 -12.78 17.38 -2.63
#